data_AF-A0AAE0UMG8-F1
#
_entry.id   AF-A0AAE0UMG8-F1
#
_cell.length_a   1.000
_cell.length_b   1.000
_cell.length_c   1.000
_cell.angle_alpha   90.00
_cell.angle_beta   90.00
_cell.angle_gamma   90.00
#
_symmetry.space_group_name_H-M   'P 1'
#
loop_
_entity.id
_entity.type
_entity.pdbx_description
1 polymer ?
#
loop_
_entity_poly.entity_id
_entity_poly.type
_entity_poly.pdbx_seq_one_letter_code
_entity_poly.pdbx_strand_id
1 'polypeptide(L)'
;MTTLPAFHNKTFSVRRRFSDFLGLYEKLAIKHNLLGCIIPPPPQKSVVGMTKVKVGKEDPSSDDFVEKRRAALESRYLQRVVSHPVLQQDCNVQEFLEREELPRAVNTQALSGSGFLKMINKASDAVNKMTVKMNESDNWFESKLQEVENEQQLLRRLHVSVNSLVNHRKELCTNTAMFAKSLVMLGSVEENSVLSCALSELAKVEDKLQQLYQQQALSDFFILTELLADYVRLLGAVQGCFEQRTKAWHRWQEAQSTLQKKREAEAKLLWSNKPDKLQQAKEEIAEVTAIA
;
A
#
# COMPACT_ATOMS: atom_id res chain seq x y z
N MET A 1 -18.98 -16.84 -4.99
CA MET A 1 -19.66 -17.02 -6.29
C MET A 1 -19.43 -15.76 -7.11
N THR A 2 -18.96 -15.90 -8.34
CA THR A 2 -18.82 -14.78 -9.30
C THR A 2 -19.92 -14.86 -10.36
N THR A 3 -20.47 -13.72 -10.73
CA THR A 3 -21.47 -13.59 -11.81
C THR A 3 -20.83 -13.16 -13.13
N LEU A 4 -19.51 -13.03 -13.17
CA LEU A 4 -18.78 -12.48 -14.31
C LEU A 4 -18.51 -13.57 -15.37
N PRO A 5 -18.82 -13.31 -16.65
CA PRO A 5 -18.64 -14.28 -17.73
C PRO A 5 -17.16 -14.52 -18.10
N ALA A 6 -16.26 -13.67 -17.63
CA ALA A 6 -14.83 -13.79 -17.84
C ALA A 6 -14.14 -14.87 -16.99
N PHE A 7 -14.88 -15.50 -16.06
CA PHE A 7 -14.36 -16.57 -15.22
C PHE A 7 -14.84 -17.95 -15.69
N HIS A 8 -13.93 -18.91 -15.76
CA HIS A 8 -14.21 -20.29 -16.14
C HIS A 8 -15.13 -21.00 -15.14
N ASN A 9 -14.94 -20.74 -13.85
CA ASN A 9 -15.72 -21.36 -12.77
C ASN A 9 -16.52 -20.30 -12.00
N LYS A 10 -17.80 -20.56 -11.76
CA LYS A 10 -18.68 -19.67 -10.97
C LYS A 10 -18.39 -19.72 -9.48
N THR A 11 -17.78 -20.81 -9.01
CA THR A 11 -17.32 -21.01 -7.63
C THR A 11 -15.98 -21.71 -7.66
N PHE A 12 -14.95 -21.09 -7.07
CA PHE A 12 -13.62 -21.66 -6.92
C PHE A 12 -13.00 -21.15 -5.62
N SER A 13 -12.02 -21.88 -5.10
CA SER A 13 -11.22 -21.47 -3.96
C SER A 13 -9.76 -21.75 -4.30
N VAL A 14 -8.92 -20.72 -4.26
CA VAL A 14 -7.49 -20.84 -4.51
C VAL A 14 -6.71 -20.37 -3.29
N ARG A 15 -5.61 -21.05 -2.99
CA ARG A 15 -4.69 -20.62 -1.93
C ARG A 15 -3.62 -19.71 -2.52
N ARG A 16 -3.34 -18.59 -1.84
CA ARG A 16 -2.34 -17.61 -2.26
C ARG A 16 -1.42 -17.27 -1.10
N ARG A 17 -0.12 -17.16 -1.38
CA ARG A 17 0.86 -16.65 -0.42
C ARG A 17 0.91 -15.14 -0.55
N PHE A 18 1.27 -14.46 0.54
CA PHE A 18 1.47 -13.02 0.54
C PHE A 18 2.47 -12.53 -0.54
N SER A 19 3.49 -13.33 -0.87
CA SER A 19 4.43 -13.05 -1.97
C SER A 19 3.73 -12.94 -3.33
N ASP A 20 2.67 -13.72 -3.54
CA ASP A 20 1.98 -13.79 -4.82
C ASP A 20 1.16 -12.52 -5.04
N PHE A 21 0.58 -11.95 -3.97
CA PHE A 21 -0.07 -10.63 -4.00
C PHE A 21 0.91 -9.50 -4.34
N LEU A 22 2.13 -9.55 -3.79
CA LEU A 22 3.17 -8.57 -4.13
C LEU A 22 3.56 -8.67 -5.62
N GLY A 23 3.71 -9.88 -6.14
CA GLY A 23 4.00 -10.11 -7.55
C GLY A 23 2.86 -9.64 -8.47
N LEU A 24 1.60 -9.87 -8.08
CA LEU A 24 0.45 -9.33 -8.82
C LEU A 24 0.49 -7.80 -8.86
N TYR A 25 0.68 -7.15 -7.71
CA TYR A 25 0.76 -5.70 -7.63
C TYR A 25 1.87 -5.13 -8.53
N GLU A 26 3.06 -5.73 -8.54
CA GLU A 26 4.17 -5.28 -9.39
C GLU A 26 3.83 -5.36 -10.88
N LYS A 27 3.26 -6.48 -11.32
CA LYS A 27 2.82 -6.66 -12.71
C LYS A 27 1.75 -5.62 -13.10
N LEU A 28 0.78 -5.41 -12.22
CA LEU A 28 -0.26 -4.40 -12.45
C LEU A 28 0.33 -2.99 -12.48
N ALA A 29 1.22 -2.66 -11.55
CA ALA A 29 1.88 -1.35 -11.45
C ALA A 29 2.68 -1.02 -12.70
N ILE A 30 3.43 -1.98 -13.25
CA ILE A 30 4.19 -1.80 -14.49
C ILE A 30 3.25 -1.52 -15.68
N LYS A 31 2.15 -2.28 -15.78
CA LYS A 31 1.24 -2.21 -16.93
C LYS A 31 0.31 -0.99 -16.88
N HIS A 32 -0.26 -0.68 -15.72
CA HIS A 32 -1.38 0.25 -15.59
C HIS A 32 -1.03 1.60 -14.95
N ASN A 33 0.09 1.73 -14.22
CA ASN A 33 0.47 3.06 -13.69
C ASN A 33 0.82 4.05 -14.81
N LEU A 34 1.41 3.55 -15.91
CA LEU A 34 1.69 4.37 -17.10
C LEU A 34 0.42 4.90 -17.77
N LEU A 35 -0.71 4.23 -17.54
CA LEU A 35 -2.03 4.60 -18.05
C LEU A 35 -2.81 5.48 -17.05
N GLY A 36 -2.19 5.89 -15.93
CA GLY A 36 -2.83 6.71 -14.90
C GLY A 36 -3.83 5.95 -14.01
N CYS A 37 -3.82 4.62 -14.04
CA CYS A 37 -4.70 3.82 -13.19
C CYS A 37 -4.17 3.80 -11.74
N ILE A 38 -5.04 4.09 -10.77
CA ILE A 38 -4.70 3.98 -9.35
C ILE A 38 -4.76 2.51 -8.95
N ILE A 39 -3.60 1.94 -8.64
CA ILE A 39 -3.52 0.55 -8.20
C ILE A 39 -3.48 0.54 -6.67
N PRO A 40 -4.44 -0.12 -6.00
CA PRO A 40 -4.42 -0.25 -4.55
C PRO A 40 -3.07 -0.85 -4.12
N PRO A 41 -2.34 -0.23 -3.20
CA PRO A 41 -1.06 -0.78 -2.73
C PRO A 41 -1.31 -2.01 -1.87
N PRO A 42 -0.51 -3.08 -2.01
CA PRO A 42 -0.60 -4.23 -1.14
C PRO A 42 -0.21 -3.79 0.28
N PRO A 43 -0.81 -4.41 1.30
CA PRO A 43 -0.43 -4.11 2.67
C PRO A 43 1.02 -4.52 2.94
N GLN A 44 1.66 -3.92 3.94
CA GLN A 44 3.03 -4.26 4.31
C GLN A 44 3.08 -5.57 5.11
N LYS A 45 4.19 -6.32 5.01
CA LYS A 45 4.47 -7.38 5.99
C LYS A 45 4.60 -6.73 7.35
N SER A 46 3.75 -7.15 8.29
CA SER A 46 3.86 -6.64 9.64
C SER A 46 5.03 -7.28 10.37
N VAL A 47 5.99 -6.44 10.74
CA VAL A 47 7.12 -6.80 11.60
C VAL A 47 6.64 -7.23 13.00
N VAL A 48 5.46 -6.75 13.43
CA VAL A 48 4.87 -7.04 14.75
C VAL A 48 4.38 -8.49 14.89
N GLY A 49 4.01 -9.15 13.78
CA GLY A 49 3.66 -10.57 13.79
C GLY A 49 4.87 -11.49 13.98
N MET A 50 6.04 -11.10 13.47
CA MET A 50 7.27 -11.88 13.59
C MET A 50 7.83 -11.88 15.01
N THR A 51 7.71 -10.77 15.74
CA THR A 51 8.26 -10.68 17.11
C THR A 51 7.42 -11.40 18.16
N LYS A 52 6.12 -11.64 17.93
CA LYS A 52 5.30 -12.49 18.81
C LYS A 52 5.44 -13.99 18.51
N VAL A 53 5.58 -14.38 17.24
CA VAL A 53 5.75 -15.81 16.88
C VAL A 53 7.11 -16.38 17.30
N LYS A 54 8.13 -15.52 17.51
CA LYS A 54 9.46 -15.95 17.98
C LYS A 54 9.67 -15.94 19.50
N VAL A 55 8.76 -15.39 20.28
CA VAL A 55 8.82 -15.47 21.75
C VAL A 55 7.78 -16.50 22.18
N GLY A 56 8.23 -17.75 22.33
CA GLY A 56 7.42 -18.94 22.54
C GLY A 56 6.47 -18.87 23.74
N LYS A 57 5.28 -18.31 23.51
CA LYS A 57 4.06 -18.60 24.26
C LYS A 57 2.93 -18.69 23.24
N GLU A 58 2.44 -19.90 23.04
CA GLU A 58 1.25 -20.19 22.25
C GLU A 58 0.03 -19.63 23.00
N ASP A 59 -0.20 -18.33 22.85
CA ASP A 59 -1.46 -17.71 23.27
C ASP A 59 -2.47 -17.87 22.12
N PRO A 60 -3.68 -18.39 22.37
CA PRO A 60 -4.76 -18.50 21.37
C PRO A 60 -5.22 -17.15 20.81
N SER A 61 -4.76 -16.03 21.39
CA SER A 61 -4.96 -14.67 20.87
C SER A 61 -4.07 -14.33 19.65
N SER A 62 -3.03 -15.12 19.40
CA SER A 62 -2.10 -14.91 18.27
C SER A 62 -2.69 -15.39 16.93
N ASP A 63 -3.43 -16.49 16.92
CA ASP A 63 -4.12 -16.99 15.72
C ASP A 63 -5.28 -16.10 15.32
N ASP A 64 -6.11 -15.64 16.26
CA ASP A 64 -7.23 -14.72 15.98
C ASP A 64 -6.72 -13.35 15.47
N PHE A 65 -5.51 -12.95 15.89
CA PHE A 65 -4.80 -11.78 15.37
C PHE A 65 -4.34 -12.00 13.92
N VAL A 66 -3.78 -13.17 13.59
CA VAL A 66 -3.36 -13.51 12.23
C VAL A 66 -4.57 -13.63 11.30
N GLU A 67 -5.66 -14.25 11.76
CA GLU A 67 -6.90 -14.48 11.01
C GLU A 67 -7.66 -13.17 10.72
N LYS A 68 -7.86 -12.31 11.73
CA LYS A 68 -8.51 -10.99 11.53
C LYS A 68 -7.70 -10.10 10.60
N ARG A 69 -6.36 -10.20 10.68
CA ARG A 69 -5.49 -9.52 9.72
C ARG A 69 -5.66 -10.10 8.33
N ARG A 70 -5.57 -11.42 8.16
CA ARG A 70 -5.72 -12.10 6.88
C ARG A 70 -7.05 -11.74 6.21
N ALA A 71 -8.16 -11.78 6.95
CA ALA A 71 -9.48 -11.41 6.46
C ALA A 71 -9.54 -9.94 5.99
N ALA A 72 -9.00 -9.02 6.78
CA ALA A 72 -9.02 -7.60 6.45
C ALA A 72 -8.05 -7.23 5.30
N LEU A 73 -6.98 -8.01 5.11
CA LEU A 73 -5.96 -7.81 4.07
C LEU A 73 -6.38 -8.45 2.73
N GLU A 74 -6.80 -9.71 2.75
CA GLU A 74 -7.20 -10.47 1.56
C GLU A 74 -8.53 -9.96 1.01
N SER A 75 -9.52 -9.67 1.88
CA SER A 75 -10.82 -9.17 1.41
C SER A 75 -10.70 -7.75 0.86
N ARG A 76 -10.06 -6.81 1.55
CA ARG A 76 -10.11 -5.39 1.13
C ARG A 76 -9.26 -5.09 -0.09
N TYR A 77 -8.02 -5.57 -0.14
CA TYR A 77 -7.14 -5.36 -1.29
C TYR A 77 -7.74 -5.99 -2.55
N LEU A 78 -8.08 -7.28 -2.46
CA LEU A 78 -8.58 -8.02 -3.61
C LEU A 78 -9.93 -7.46 -4.08
N GLN A 79 -10.84 -7.13 -3.14
CA GLN A 79 -12.12 -6.52 -3.47
C GLN A 79 -11.96 -5.21 -4.24
N ARG A 80 -10.99 -4.35 -3.87
CA ARG A 80 -10.72 -3.12 -4.62
C ARG A 80 -10.19 -3.39 -6.02
N VAL A 81 -9.24 -4.32 -6.15
CA VAL A 81 -8.67 -4.70 -7.45
C VAL A 81 -9.77 -5.25 -8.36
N VAL A 82 -10.60 -6.18 -7.88
CA VAL A 82 -11.67 -6.77 -8.69
C VAL A 82 -12.88 -5.84 -8.87
N SER A 83 -13.07 -4.82 -8.04
CA SER A 83 -14.11 -3.81 -8.26
C SER A 83 -13.75 -2.79 -9.34
N HIS A 84 -12.47 -2.67 -9.69
CA HIS A 84 -12.03 -1.73 -10.70
C HIS A 84 -12.25 -2.32 -12.10
N PRO A 85 -13.07 -1.69 -12.98
CA PRO A 85 -13.46 -2.28 -14.27
C PRO A 85 -12.29 -2.70 -15.15
N VAL A 86 -11.22 -1.90 -15.18
CA VAL A 86 -10.02 -2.18 -15.97
C VAL A 86 -9.15 -3.29 -15.36
N LEU A 87 -9.01 -3.33 -14.03
CA LEU A 87 -8.12 -4.30 -13.37
C LEU A 87 -8.78 -5.68 -13.31
N GLN A 88 -10.11 -5.73 -13.19
CA GLN A 88 -10.88 -6.97 -13.21
C GLN A 88 -10.73 -7.75 -14.52
N GLN A 89 -10.57 -7.04 -15.64
CA GLN A 89 -10.37 -7.64 -16.96
C GLN A 89 -8.91 -7.97 -17.26
N ASP A 90 -7.97 -7.63 -16.37
CA ASP A 90 -6.56 -7.90 -16.59
C ASP A 90 -6.28 -9.41 -16.51
N CYS A 91 -5.55 -9.93 -17.51
CA CYS A 91 -5.19 -11.34 -17.57
C CYS A 91 -4.41 -11.82 -16.33
N ASN A 92 -3.57 -10.96 -15.72
CA ASN A 92 -2.83 -11.32 -14.51
C ASN A 92 -3.77 -11.44 -13.29
N VAL A 93 -4.84 -10.65 -13.21
CA VAL A 93 -5.83 -10.73 -12.14
C VAL A 93 -6.68 -11.99 -12.30
N GLN A 94 -7.11 -12.29 -13.52
CA GLN A 94 -7.86 -13.52 -13.82
C GLN A 94 -7.01 -14.76 -13.50
N GLU A 95 -5.76 -14.80 -13.97
CA GLU A 95 -4.83 -15.88 -13.66
C GLU A 95 -4.59 -16.02 -12.15
N PHE A 96 -4.44 -14.90 -11.45
CA PHE A 96 -4.29 -14.86 -10.00
C PHE A 96 -5.52 -15.36 -9.24
N LEU A 97 -6.72 -15.27 -9.82
CA LEU A 97 -7.94 -15.76 -9.18
C LEU A 97 -8.22 -17.23 -9.50
N GLU A 98 -7.88 -17.69 -10.71
CA GLU A 98 -8.32 -19.01 -11.19
C GLU A 98 -7.29 -20.13 -11.09
N ARG A 99 -5.98 -19.85 -11.24
CA ARG A 99 -4.97 -20.92 -11.25
C ARG A 99 -4.79 -21.57 -9.88
N GLU A 100 -4.74 -22.89 -9.78
CA GLU A 100 -4.47 -23.52 -8.48
C GLU A 100 -3.05 -23.20 -7.97
N GLU A 101 -2.06 -23.25 -8.85
CA GLU A 101 -0.66 -22.92 -8.55
C GLU A 101 -0.16 -21.76 -9.41
N LEU A 102 0.43 -20.75 -8.76
CA LEU A 102 1.16 -19.67 -9.43
C LEU A 102 2.67 -19.93 -9.35
N PRO A 103 3.44 -19.61 -10.41
CA PRO A 103 4.89 -19.61 -10.32
C PRO A 103 5.34 -18.74 -9.14
N ARG A 104 6.26 -19.26 -8.33
CA ARG A 104 6.72 -18.55 -7.12
C ARG A 104 7.23 -17.16 -7.50
N ALA A 105 6.65 -16.12 -6.92
CA ALA A 105 7.05 -14.75 -7.16
C ALA A 105 8.53 -14.54 -6.76
N VAL A 106 9.40 -14.43 -7.77
CA VAL A 106 10.80 -14.05 -7.65
C VAL A 106 10.91 -12.55 -7.34
N ASN A 107 11.94 -12.12 -6.59
CA ASN A 107 12.20 -10.71 -6.19
C ASN A 107 11.27 -10.02 -5.17
N THR A 108 10.35 -10.74 -4.52
CA THR A 108 9.46 -10.15 -3.49
C THR A 108 10.15 -9.64 -2.21
N GLN A 109 11.43 -9.93 -2.00
CA GLN A 109 12.21 -9.44 -0.85
C GLN A 109 12.38 -7.90 -0.86
N ALA A 110 12.40 -7.27 -2.03
CA ALA A 110 12.50 -5.82 -2.17
C ALA A 110 11.24 -5.07 -1.67
N LEU A 111 10.05 -5.68 -1.76
CA LEU A 111 8.79 -5.06 -1.33
C LEU A 111 8.43 -5.35 0.14
N SER A 112 9.14 -6.26 0.81
CA SER A 112 8.57 -7.06 1.89
C SER A 112 9.05 -6.74 3.32
N GLY A 113 9.84 -5.71 3.60
CA GLY A 113 10.20 -5.47 5.02
C GLY A 113 11.24 -4.43 5.36
N SER A 114 11.89 -3.83 4.36
CA SER A 114 12.74 -2.65 4.56
C SER A 114 13.02 -1.90 3.25
N GLY A 115 12.50 -2.37 2.12
CA GLY A 115 12.75 -1.77 0.80
C GLY A 115 11.78 -0.65 0.39
N PHE A 116 10.70 -0.40 1.14
CA PHE A 116 9.92 0.83 0.98
C PHE A 116 10.77 2.09 1.27
N LEU A 117 11.81 1.97 2.13
CA LEU A 117 12.80 3.02 2.35
C LEU A 117 13.95 3.03 1.31
N LYS A 118 14.14 1.97 0.52
CA LYS A 118 15.15 1.94 -0.56
C LYS A 118 14.63 2.41 -1.92
N MET A 119 13.33 2.66 -2.05
CA MET A 119 12.81 3.50 -3.14
C MET A 119 13.18 5.00 -2.96
N ILE A 120 14.08 5.31 -2.00
CA ILE A 120 14.83 6.57 -1.87
C ILE A 120 16.07 6.60 -2.79
N ASN A 121 16.33 5.56 -3.60
CA ASN A 121 17.22 5.71 -4.76
C ASN A 121 16.65 6.64 -5.85
N LYS A 122 15.43 7.17 -5.66
CA LYS A 122 14.88 8.33 -6.40
C LYS A 122 15.77 9.59 -6.28
N ALA A 123 16.77 9.63 -5.41
CA ALA A 123 17.76 10.72 -5.38
C ALA A 123 18.75 10.69 -6.57
N SER A 124 18.90 9.57 -7.29
CA SER A 124 19.74 9.51 -8.49
C SER A 124 19.05 10.08 -9.73
N ASP A 125 17.72 9.95 -9.82
CA ASP A 125 16.92 10.58 -10.89
C ASP A 125 16.65 12.07 -10.62
N ALA A 126 16.80 12.52 -9.37
CA ALA A 126 16.66 13.93 -8.98
C ALA A 126 17.82 14.83 -9.46
N VAL A 127 18.87 14.25 -10.04
CA VAL A 127 20.01 15.01 -10.59
C VAL A 127 19.76 15.47 -12.03
N ASN A 128 18.77 14.90 -12.73
CA ASN A 128 18.23 15.55 -13.92
C ASN A 128 17.10 16.49 -13.48
N LYS A 129 17.48 17.60 -12.84
CA LYS A 129 16.64 18.80 -12.76
C LYS A 129 16.38 19.24 -14.20
N MET A 130 15.36 18.63 -14.81
CA MET A 130 14.70 19.11 -16.01
C MET A 130 14.34 20.57 -15.70
N THR A 131 15.04 21.51 -16.35
CA THR A 131 14.98 22.95 -16.08
C THR A 131 13.63 23.58 -16.42
N VAL A 132 12.69 22.78 -16.92
CA VAL A 132 11.33 23.21 -17.26
C VAL A 132 10.37 22.66 -16.20
N LYS A 133 9.91 23.54 -15.30
CA LYS A 133 8.78 23.23 -14.41
C LYS A 133 7.57 22.95 -15.30
N MET A 134 6.89 21.81 -15.09
CA MET A 134 5.58 21.58 -15.70
C MET A 134 4.65 22.70 -15.25
N ASN A 135 4.29 23.58 -16.19
CA ASN A 135 3.24 24.55 -15.95
C ASN A 135 1.93 23.77 -16.07
N GLU A 136 1.41 23.28 -14.93
CA GLU A 136 0.08 22.66 -14.91
C GLU A 136 -0.91 23.76 -15.30
N SER A 137 -1.41 23.66 -16.51
CA SER A 137 -2.30 24.67 -17.12
C SER A 137 -3.75 24.48 -16.67
N ASP A 138 -4.03 23.35 -16.03
CA ASP A 138 -5.36 22.98 -15.55
C ASP A 138 -5.44 23.15 -14.03
N ASN A 139 -6.19 24.17 -13.62
CA ASN A 139 -6.48 24.49 -12.22
C ASN A 139 -7.08 23.29 -11.46
N TRP A 140 -7.75 22.37 -12.14
CA TRP A 140 -8.30 21.18 -11.50
C TRP A 140 -7.18 20.27 -10.97
N PHE A 141 -6.13 20.02 -11.75
CA PHE A 141 -5.03 19.14 -11.32
C PHE A 141 -4.25 19.77 -10.16
N GLU A 142 -3.99 21.08 -10.21
CA GLU A 142 -3.33 21.80 -9.12
C GLU A 142 -4.16 21.77 -7.84
N SER A 143 -5.45 22.12 -7.93
CA SER A 143 -6.36 22.10 -6.78
C SER A 143 -6.53 20.70 -6.20
N LYS A 144 -6.69 19.68 -7.06
CA LYS A 144 -6.88 18.29 -6.63
C LYS A 144 -5.61 17.71 -6.00
N LEU A 145 -4.42 18.04 -6.52
CA LEU A 145 -3.16 17.63 -5.92
C LEU A 145 -3.01 18.22 -4.51
N GLN A 146 -3.27 19.50 -4.35
CA GLN A 146 -3.22 20.18 -3.05
C GLN A 146 -4.23 19.57 -2.05
N GLU A 147 -5.45 19.26 -2.51
CA GLU A 147 -6.47 18.60 -1.70
C GLU A 147 -5.98 17.21 -1.21
N VAL A 148 -5.47 16.39 -2.13
CA VAL A 148 -4.94 15.04 -1.82
C VAL A 148 -3.76 15.12 -0.85
N GLU A 149 -2.85 16.08 -1.02
CA GLU A 149 -1.73 16.30 -0.11
C GLU A 149 -2.20 16.69 1.31
N ASN A 150 -3.16 17.60 1.40
CA ASN A 150 -3.74 18.03 2.67
C ASN A 150 -4.45 16.87 3.39
N GLU A 151 -5.30 16.13 2.67
CA GLU A 151 -5.99 14.95 3.21
C GLU A 151 -5.01 13.88 3.67
N GLN A 152 -3.95 13.63 2.90
CA GLN A 152 -2.93 12.66 3.27
C GLN A 152 -2.21 13.07 4.56
N GLN A 153 -1.86 14.36 4.71
CA GLN A 153 -1.23 14.86 5.94
C GLN A 153 -2.16 14.74 7.15
N LEU A 154 -3.45 15.04 7.00
CA LEU A 154 -4.45 14.89 8.04
C LEU A 154 -4.60 13.42 8.46
N LEU A 155 -4.78 12.52 7.49
CA LEU A 155 -4.91 11.09 7.76
C LEU A 155 -3.64 10.47 8.34
N ARG A 156 -2.45 10.92 7.94
CA ARG A 156 -1.18 10.50 8.56
C ARG A 156 -1.11 10.89 10.03
N ARG A 157 -1.48 12.14 10.37
CA ARG A 157 -1.52 12.61 11.76
C ARG A 157 -2.53 11.79 12.58
N LEU A 158 -3.73 11.60 12.05
CA LEU A 158 -4.77 10.78 12.69
C LEU A 158 -4.29 9.33 12.92
N HIS A 159 -3.68 8.71 11.90
CA HIS A 159 -3.12 7.36 12.01
C HIS A 159 -2.08 7.26 13.13
N VAL A 160 -1.16 8.23 13.24
CA VAL A 160 -0.16 8.27 14.32
C VAL A 160 -0.82 8.40 15.69
N SER A 161 -1.80 9.29 15.83
CA SER A 161 -2.55 9.47 17.08
C SER A 161 -3.31 8.21 17.51
N VAL A 162 -3.99 7.55 16.56
CA VAL A 162 -4.73 6.31 16.84
C VAL A 162 -3.78 5.15 17.17
N ASN A 163 -2.66 5.04 16.47
CA ASN A 163 -1.65 4.04 16.80
C ASN A 163 -1.05 4.26 18.21
N SER A 164 -0.83 5.52 18.60
CA SER A 164 -0.44 5.88 19.96
C SER A 164 -1.50 5.48 21.00
N LEU A 165 -2.77 5.78 20.74
CA LEU A 165 -3.88 5.37 21.60
C LEU A 165 -3.93 3.85 21.82
N VAL A 166 -3.76 3.07 20.74
CA VAL A 166 -3.70 1.60 20.81
C VAL A 166 -2.54 1.13 21.69
N ASN A 167 -1.37 1.77 21.58
CA ASN A 167 -0.21 1.42 22.40
C ASN A 167 -0.44 1.74 23.88
N HIS A 168 -0.96 2.93 24.20
CA HIS A 168 -1.32 3.27 25.58
C HIS A 168 -2.37 2.31 26.16
N ARG A 169 -3.35 1.84 25.36
CA ARG A 169 -4.30 0.82 25.81
C ARG A 169 -3.64 -0.54 26.12
N LYS A 170 -2.62 -0.94 25.34
CA LYS A 170 -1.84 -2.15 25.63
C LYS A 170 -1.00 -2.02 26.90
N GLU A 171 -0.42 -0.84 27.13
CA GLU A 171 0.29 -0.52 28.37
C GLU A 171 -0.66 -0.54 29.56
N LEU A 172 -1.84 0.08 29.44
CA LEU A 172 -2.89 0.04 30.46
C LEU A 172 -3.28 -1.40 30.80
N CYS A 173 -3.56 -2.23 29.80
CA CYS A 173 -3.80 -3.66 29.97
C CYS A 173 -2.69 -4.35 30.77
N THR A 174 -1.43 -4.08 30.44
CA THR A 174 -0.27 -4.68 31.13
C THR A 174 -0.18 -4.23 32.58
N ASN A 175 -0.39 -2.93 32.85
CA ASN A 175 -0.37 -2.36 34.19
C ASN A 175 -1.53 -2.89 35.05
N THR A 176 -2.73 -2.98 34.48
CA THR A 176 -3.89 -3.60 35.15
C THR A 176 -3.62 -5.07 35.49
N ALA A 177 -2.97 -5.83 34.60
CA ALA A 177 -2.58 -7.22 34.89
C ALA A 177 -1.62 -7.33 36.08
N MET A 178 -0.63 -6.42 36.15
CA MET A 178 0.31 -6.37 37.28
C MET A 178 -0.39 -5.97 38.57
N PHE A 179 -1.30 -5.00 38.51
CA PHE A 179 -2.08 -4.55 39.66
C PHE A 179 -2.96 -5.67 40.23
N ALA A 180 -3.68 -6.41 39.37
CA ALA A 180 -4.46 -7.58 39.77
C ALA A 180 -3.60 -8.61 40.52
N LYS A 181 -2.40 -8.92 40.00
CA LYS A 181 -1.46 -9.85 40.65
C LYS A 181 -0.99 -9.34 42.01
N SER A 182 -0.65 -8.06 42.11
CA SER A 182 -0.24 -7.44 43.37
C SER A 182 -1.35 -7.47 44.42
N LEU A 183 -2.61 -7.30 44.01
CA LEU A 183 -3.78 -7.42 44.91
C LEU A 183 -3.95 -8.84 45.44
N VAL A 184 -3.76 -9.87 44.60
CA VAL A 184 -3.76 -11.27 45.05
C VAL A 184 -2.65 -11.52 46.07
N MET A 185 -1.44 -11.03 45.79
CA MET A 185 -0.30 -11.18 46.71
C MET A 185 -0.56 -10.48 48.05
N LEU A 186 -1.09 -9.25 48.03
CA LEU A 186 -1.44 -8.52 49.24
C LEU A 186 -2.51 -9.25 50.05
N GLY A 187 -3.57 -9.73 49.39
CA GLY A 187 -4.63 -10.51 50.04
C GLY A 187 -4.13 -11.81 50.66
N SER A 188 -3.04 -12.40 50.17
CA SER A 188 -2.47 -13.63 50.73
C SER A 188 -1.69 -13.43 52.04
N VAL A 189 -1.23 -12.21 52.31
CA VAL A 189 -0.50 -11.86 53.55
C VAL A 189 -1.43 -11.25 54.59
N GLU A 190 -2.64 -10.83 54.19
CA GLU A 190 -3.61 -10.18 55.06
C GLU A 190 -4.24 -11.16 56.07
N GLU A 191 -4.13 -10.83 57.36
CA GLU A 191 -4.67 -11.64 58.45
C GLU A 191 -6.18 -11.48 58.60
N ASN A 192 -6.72 -10.30 58.25
CA ASN A 192 -8.15 -10.07 58.28
C ASN A 192 -8.83 -10.76 57.09
N SER A 193 -9.52 -11.86 57.38
CA SER A 193 -10.24 -12.66 56.37
C SER A 193 -11.21 -11.86 55.48
N VAL A 194 -11.90 -10.85 56.03
CA VAL A 194 -12.84 -10.01 55.27
C VAL A 194 -12.08 -9.13 54.28
N LEU A 195 -10.96 -8.53 54.72
CA LEU A 195 -10.12 -7.70 53.87
C LEU A 195 -9.39 -8.53 52.80
N SER A 196 -8.88 -9.71 53.16
CA SER A 196 -8.29 -10.68 52.23
C SER A 196 -9.29 -11.08 51.13
N CYS A 197 -10.54 -11.38 51.51
CA CYS A 197 -11.60 -11.68 50.55
C CYS A 197 -11.91 -10.49 49.63
N ALA A 198 -11.99 -9.27 50.17
CA ALA A 198 -12.25 -8.07 49.38
C ALA A 198 -11.13 -7.79 48.37
N LEU A 199 -9.85 -7.97 48.76
CA LEU A 199 -8.70 -7.84 47.85
C LEU A 199 -8.71 -8.90 46.74
N SER A 200 -9.12 -10.13 47.05
CA SER A 200 -9.27 -11.19 46.05
C SER A 200 -10.38 -10.87 45.03
N GLU A 201 -11.53 -10.37 45.49
CA GLU A 201 -12.61 -9.94 44.59
C GLU A 201 -12.18 -8.75 43.72
N LEU A 202 -11.48 -7.76 44.29
CA LEU A 202 -10.95 -6.64 43.51
C LEU A 202 -9.97 -7.14 42.44
N ALA A 203 -9.08 -8.08 42.78
CA ALA A 203 -8.15 -8.66 41.80
C ALA A 203 -8.89 -9.36 40.65
N LYS A 204 -10.00 -10.07 40.91
CA LYS A 204 -10.84 -10.68 39.87
C LYS A 204 -11.49 -9.64 38.96
N VAL A 205 -11.89 -8.49 39.50
CA VAL A 205 -12.43 -7.37 38.70
C VAL A 205 -11.35 -6.78 37.80
N GLU A 206 -10.15 -6.54 38.34
CA GLU A 206 -9.01 -6.04 37.58
C GLU A 206 -8.58 -7.02 36.46
N ASP A 207 -8.62 -8.33 36.72
CA ASP A 207 -8.33 -9.35 35.68
C ASP A 207 -9.36 -9.32 34.53
N LYS A 208 -10.65 -9.16 34.86
CA LYS A 208 -11.70 -8.96 33.84
C LYS A 208 -11.50 -7.66 33.06
N LEU A 209 -11.13 -6.58 33.74
CA LEU A 209 -10.89 -5.28 33.12
C LEU A 209 -9.69 -5.34 32.15
N GLN A 210 -8.63 -6.04 32.55
CA GLN A 210 -7.46 -6.30 31.71
C GLN A 210 -7.85 -7.04 30.41
N GLN A 211 -8.70 -8.06 30.50
CA GLN A 211 -9.18 -8.79 29.31
C GLN A 211 -9.98 -7.88 28.37
N LEU A 212 -10.82 -6.98 28.91
CA LEU A 212 -11.57 -5.99 28.11
C LEU A 212 -10.63 -5.01 27.41
N TYR A 213 -9.63 -4.47 28.11
CA TYR A 213 -8.64 -3.58 27.49
C TYR A 213 -7.85 -4.29 26.38
N GLN A 214 -7.50 -5.55 26.57
CA GLN A 214 -6.82 -6.35 25.56
C GLN A 214 -7.69 -6.50 24.30
N GLN A 215 -8.97 -6.86 24.46
CA GLN A 215 -9.91 -7.00 23.34
C GLN A 215 -10.14 -5.67 22.62
N GLN A 216 -10.32 -4.58 23.37
CA GLN A 216 -10.50 -3.25 22.81
C GLN A 216 -9.27 -2.80 22.01
N ALA A 217 -8.06 -2.92 22.58
CA ALA A 217 -6.83 -2.56 21.90
C ALA A 217 -6.61 -3.35 20.59
N LEU A 218 -7.00 -4.63 20.57
CA LEU A 218 -6.96 -5.45 19.37
C LEU A 218 -7.99 -4.97 18.33
N SER A 219 -9.23 -4.73 18.75
CA SER A 219 -10.30 -4.24 17.88
C SER A 219 -9.93 -2.89 17.23
N ASP A 220 -9.49 -1.92 18.03
CA ASP A 220 -9.07 -0.61 17.55
C ASP A 220 -7.92 -0.69 16.56
N PHE A 221 -6.95 -1.57 16.82
CA PHE A 221 -5.82 -1.78 15.92
C PHE A 221 -6.29 -2.26 14.55
N PHE A 222 -7.15 -3.28 14.49
CA PHE A 222 -7.56 -3.88 13.24
C PHE A 222 -8.61 -3.08 12.47
N ILE A 223 -9.53 -2.44 13.18
CA ILE A 223 -10.65 -1.71 12.58
C ILE A 223 -10.23 -0.29 12.23
N LEU A 224 -9.50 0.39 13.12
CA LEU A 224 -9.17 1.81 12.95
C LEU A 224 -7.75 2.01 12.43
N THR A 225 -6.72 1.50 13.13
CA THR A 225 -5.32 1.75 12.76
C THR A 225 -5.01 1.19 11.37
N GLU A 226 -5.31 -0.08 11.12
CA GLU A 226 -5.05 -0.72 9.82
C GLU A 226 -5.87 -0.09 8.68
N LEU A 227 -7.10 0.37 8.95
CA LEU A 227 -7.93 1.06 7.95
C LEU A 227 -7.36 2.43 7.59
N LEU A 228 -6.96 3.21 8.59
CA LEU A 228 -6.31 4.51 8.38
C LEU A 228 -5.00 4.35 7.61
N ALA A 229 -4.17 3.38 8.00
CA ALA A 229 -2.92 3.06 7.30
C ALA A 229 -3.18 2.74 5.82
N ASP A 230 -4.29 2.06 5.54
CA ASP A 230 -4.69 1.66 4.20
C ASP A 230 -5.12 2.84 3.33
N TYR A 231 -5.95 3.75 3.85
CA TYR A 231 -6.29 4.99 3.15
C TYR A 231 -5.08 5.91 2.94
N VAL A 232 -4.17 6.01 3.92
CA VAL A 232 -2.91 6.76 3.76
C VAL A 232 -2.10 6.23 2.58
N ARG A 233 -2.00 4.89 2.43
CA ARG A 233 -1.32 4.27 1.30
C ARG A 233 -2.05 4.52 -0.01
N LEU A 234 -3.39 4.43 -0.03
CA LEU A 234 -4.20 4.70 -1.22
C LEU A 234 -3.99 6.13 -1.73
N LEU A 235 -4.00 7.14 -0.84
CA LEU A 235 -3.67 8.51 -1.20
C LEU A 235 -2.23 8.65 -1.73
N GLY A 236 -1.30 7.85 -1.20
CA GLY A 236 0.06 7.75 -1.76
C GLY A 236 0.08 7.20 -3.19
N ALA A 237 -0.78 6.23 -3.52
CA ALA A 237 -0.92 5.74 -4.89
C ALA A 237 -1.54 6.79 -5.83
N VAL A 238 -2.50 7.59 -5.33
CA VAL A 238 -3.06 8.73 -6.06
C VAL A 238 -1.98 9.75 -6.37
N GLN A 239 -1.18 10.17 -5.39
CA GLN A 239 -0.02 11.05 -5.62
C GLN A 239 0.96 10.46 -6.63
N GLY A 240 1.21 9.14 -6.55
CA GLY A 240 2.01 8.43 -7.54
C GLY A 240 1.48 8.57 -8.98
N CYS A 241 0.15 8.62 -9.17
CA CYS A 241 -0.44 8.87 -10.49
C CYS A 241 -0.19 10.31 -10.99
N PHE A 242 -0.26 11.31 -10.10
CA PHE A 242 0.15 12.68 -10.43
C PHE A 242 1.64 12.75 -10.83
N GLU A 243 2.52 12.07 -10.11
CA GLU A 243 3.94 11.97 -10.49
C GLU A 243 4.12 11.34 -11.88
N GLN A 244 3.37 10.28 -12.20
CA GLN A 244 3.42 9.65 -13.53
C GLN A 244 2.93 10.59 -14.63
N ARG A 245 1.87 11.37 -14.37
CA ARG A 245 1.40 12.41 -15.29
C ARG A 245 2.51 13.42 -15.60
N THR A 246 3.20 13.92 -14.57
CA THR A 246 4.34 14.85 -14.76
C THR A 246 5.46 14.22 -15.58
N LYS A 247 5.79 12.94 -15.33
CA LYS A 247 6.80 12.22 -16.13
C LYS A 247 6.37 12.02 -17.59
N ALA A 248 5.11 11.69 -17.83
CA ALA A 248 4.56 11.56 -19.18
C ALA A 248 4.63 12.89 -19.94
N TRP A 249 4.31 14.00 -19.27
CA TRP A 249 4.44 15.33 -19.84
C TRP A 249 5.88 15.68 -20.20
N HIS A 250 6.86 15.37 -19.33
CA HIS A 250 8.27 15.58 -19.66
C HIS A 250 8.74 14.76 -20.87
N ARG A 251 8.32 13.49 -20.96
CA ARG A 251 8.62 12.63 -22.12
C ARG A 251 8.01 13.21 -23.40
N TRP A 252 6.78 13.69 -23.33
CA TRP A 252 6.11 14.35 -24.45
C TRP A 252 6.85 15.63 -24.88
N GLN A 253 7.29 16.48 -23.94
CA GLN A 253 8.09 17.66 -24.28
C GLN A 253 9.42 17.32 -24.94
N GLU A 254 10.10 16.29 -24.45
CA GLU A 254 11.36 15.82 -25.03
C GLU A 254 11.15 15.28 -26.46
N ALA A 255 10.08 14.49 -26.68
CA ALA A 255 9.68 14.03 -27.99
C ALA A 255 9.35 15.20 -28.94
N GLN A 256 8.63 16.21 -28.46
CA GLN A 256 8.29 17.40 -29.23
C GLN A 256 9.53 18.23 -29.60
N SER A 257 10.47 18.41 -28.66
CA SER A 257 11.76 19.08 -28.92
C SER A 257 12.59 18.31 -29.96
N THR A 258 12.58 16.98 -29.88
CA THR A 258 13.29 16.10 -30.82
C THR A 258 12.68 16.20 -32.22
N LEU A 259 11.36 16.15 -32.33
CA LEU A 259 10.64 16.34 -33.59
C LEU A 259 10.93 17.71 -34.20
N GLN A 260 10.93 18.77 -33.40
CA GLN A 260 11.23 20.12 -33.84
C GLN A 260 12.65 20.22 -34.44
N LYS A 261 13.65 19.65 -33.76
CA LYS A 261 15.03 19.60 -34.26
C LYS A 261 15.15 18.82 -35.57
N LYS A 262 14.42 17.70 -35.71
CA LYS A 262 14.38 16.93 -36.96
C LYS A 262 13.77 17.73 -38.11
N ARG A 263 12.66 18.45 -37.87
CA ARG A 263 12.04 19.35 -38.85
C ARG A 263 12.96 20.50 -39.27
N GLU A 264 13.70 21.09 -38.34
CA GLU A 264 14.70 22.11 -38.65
C GLU A 264 15.88 21.56 -39.48
N ALA A 265 16.30 20.32 -39.21
CA ALA A 265 17.32 19.62 -40.00
C ALA A 265 16.81 19.30 -41.42
N GLU A 266 15.57 18.85 -41.56
CA GLU A 266 14.91 18.66 -42.87
C GLU A 266 14.88 19.96 -43.67
N ALA A 267 14.47 21.07 -43.05
CA ALA A 267 14.48 22.38 -43.69
C ALA A 267 15.89 22.75 -44.18
N LYS A 268 16.94 22.55 -43.37
CA LYS A 268 18.33 22.80 -43.80
C LYS A 268 18.76 21.90 -44.96
N LEU A 269 18.34 20.64 -44.99
CA LEU A 269 18.63 19.70 -46.08
C LEU A 269 17.90 20.07 -47.38
N LEU A 270 16.66 20.54 -47.29
CA LEU A 270 15.90 21.13 -48.41
C LEU A 270 16.67 22.31 -49.02
N TRP A 271 17.12 23.25 -48.18
CA TRP A 271 17.92 24.40 -48.62
C TRP A 271 19.28 24.00 -49.21
N SER A 272 19.87 22.88 -48.76
CA SER A 272 21.17 22.38 -49.22
C SER A 272 21.10 21.48 -50.48
N ASN A 273 19.89 21.25 -51.03
CA ASN A 273 19.61 20.46 -52.23
C ASN A 273 20.26 19.03 -52.24
N LYS A 274 20.13 18.29 -51.12
CA LYS A 274 20.62 16.90 -50.98
C LYS A 274 19.46 15.90 -50.93
N PRO A 275 18.96 15.40 -52.07
CA PRO A 275 17.71 14.63 -52.15
C PRO A 275 17.75 13.29 -51.40
N ASP A 276 18.86 12.55 -51.44
CA ASP A 276 18.95 11.23 -50.78
C ASP A 276 18.88 11.34 -49.24
N LYS A 277 19.52 12.38 -48.68
CA LYS A 277 19.48 12.65 -47.22
C LYS A 277 18.15 13.23 -46.77
N LEU A 278 17.44 13.90 -47.68
CA LEU A 278 16.12 14.45 -47.41
C LEU A 278 15.07 13.35 -47.27
N GLN A 279 15.13 12.32 -48.12
CA GLN A 279 14.22 11.18 -48.05
C GLN A 279 14.35 10.43 -46.72
N GLN A 280 15.60 10.18 -46.28
CA GLN A 280 15.89 9.57 -44.99
C GLN A 280 15.38 10.43 -43.81
N ALA A 281 15.57 11.75 -43.86
CA ALA A 281 15.08 12.65 -42.82
C ALA A 281 13.54 12.66 -42.73
N LYS A 282 12.83 12.53 -43.86
CA LYS A 282 11.36 12.45 -43.89
C LYS A 282 10.84 11.15 -43.28
N GLU A 283 11.49 10.01 -43.58
CA GLU A 283 11.17 8.71 -42.98
C GLU A 283 11.38 8.73 -41.47
N GLU A 284 12.50 9.29 -41.02
CA GLU A 284 12.81 9.47 -39.60
C GLU A 284 11.85 10.41 -38.86
N ILE A 285 11.28 11.42 -39.54
CA ILE A 285 10.24 12.29 -38.99
C ILE A 285 8.92 11.53 -38.90
N ALA A 286 8.57 10.73 -39.90
CA ALA A 286 7.36 9.90 -39.89
C ALA A 286 7.36 8.90 -38.72
N GLU A 287 8.50 8.23 -38.46
CA GLU A 287 8.66 7.34 -37.32
C GLU A 287 8.52 8.05 -35.97
N VAL A 288 9.18 9.20 -35.80
CA VAL A 288 9.10 9.97 -34.54
C VAL A 288 7.70 10.57 -34.33
N THR A 289 7.02 10.96 -35.41
CA THR A 289 5.64 11.48 -35.34
C THR A 289 4.63 10.39 -34.98
N ALA A 290 4.91 9.12 -35.30
CA ALA A 290 4.05 8.00 -34.90
C ALA A 290 4.15 7.67 -33.39
N ILE A 291 5.20 8.15 -32.71
CA ILE A 291 5.50 7.86 -31.30
C ILE A 291 5.17 9.07 -30.39
N ALA A 292 5.10 10.28 -30.94
CA ALA A 292 4.82 11.54 -30.25
C ALA A 292 3.31 11.83 -30.14
#